data_AF-A0A947J952-F1
#
_entry.id   AF-A0A947J952-F1
#
_cell.length_a   1.000
_cell.length_b   1.000
_cell.length_c   1.000
_cell.angle_alpha   90.00
_cell.angle_beta   90.00
_cell.angle_gamma   90.00
#
_symmetry.space_group_name_H-M   'P 1'
#
loop_
_entity.id
_entity.type
_entity.pdbx_description
1 polymer ?
#
loop_
_entity_poly.entity_id
_entity_poly.type
_entity_poly.pdbx_seq_one_letter_code
_entity_poly.pdbx_strand_id
1 'polypeptide(L)'
;MNLKFYLQNKLEKTIISIWPIVNADKFLLEVNYPPDKKFGDYTTNIAMKLALLVHKSPMEIADHIKREMGKTPAFNRVEVVPPGFLNFYLKERWLARQVNDIVIARQGFGKSVYGRGVRVQVEFISANPTGPLHLGNGRGGFAGDVLANILKLAGYTVQREYYINNIGNQINILAESVLRRYWKHKGIKIEYPDYCYKGKYIDELAKKLFL
;
A
#
# COMPACT_ATOMS: atom_id res chain seq x y z
N MET A 1 0.19 15.15 7.75
CA MET A 1 -1.10 14.75 8.35
C MET A 1 -2.01 14.21 7.26
N ASN A 2 -2.59 13.01 7.41
CA ASN A 2 -3.63 12.53 6.48
C ASN A 2 -4.95 13.23 6.84
N LEU A 3 -5.31 14.24 6.04
CA LEU A 3 -6.48 15.08 6.24
C LEU A 3 -7.79 14.27 6.26
N LYS A 4 -7.96 13.34 5.31
CA LYS A 4 -9.13 12.45 5.27
C LYS A 4 -9.24 11.62 6.55
N PHE A 5 -8.13 11.05 7.04
CA PHE A 5 -8.10 10.30 8.29
C PHE A 5 -8.37 11.18 9.52
N TYR A 6 -7.82 12.39 9.55
CA TYR A 6 -8.11 13.39 10.59
C TYR A 6 -9.62 13.70 10.64
N LEU A 7 -10.25 13.89 9.49
CA LEU A 7 -11.69 14.13 9.36
C LEU A 7 -12.52 12.94 9.82
N GLN A 8 -12.14 11.72 9.42
CA GLN A 8 -12.81 10.50 9.87
C GLN A 8 -12.77 10.38 11.40
N ASN A 9 -11.59 10.47 12.00
CA ASN A 9 -11.45 10.39 13.47
C ASN A 9 -12.22 11.49 14.19
N LYS A 10 -12.21 12.72 13.65
CA LYS A 10 -12.94 13.84 14.26
C LYS A 10 -14.44 13.64 14.18
N LEU A 11 -14.95 13.22 13.01
CA LEU A 11 -16.36 12.89 12.80
C LEU A 11 -16.82 11.76 13.71
N GLU A 12 -16.06 10.68 13.79
CA GLU A 12 -16.35 9.54 14.66
C GLU A 12 -16.51 9.98 16.12
N LYS A 13 -15.54 10.72 16.65
CA LYS A 13 -15.61 11.29 18.00
C LYS A 13 -16.80 12.21 18.19
N THR A 14 -17.09 13.07 17.21
CA THR A 14 -18.26 13.96 17.23
C THR A 14 -19.56 13.17 17.27
N ILE A 15 -19.71 12.14 16.43
CA ILE A 15 -20.91 11.30 16.37
C ILE A 15 -21.13 10.57 17.69
N ILE A 16 -20.10 9.93 18.24
CA ILE A 16 -20.18 9.21 19.52
C ILE A 16 -20.51 10.18 20.67
N SER A 17 -19.98 11.40 20.62
CA SER A 17 -20.28 12.42 21.63
C SER A 17 -21.73 12.92 21.56
N ILE A 18 -22.32 13.03 20.37
CA ILE A 18 -23.72 13.49 20.21
C ILE A 18 -24.69 12.33 20.48
N TRP A 19 -24.36 11.13 19.99
CA TRP A 19 -25.18 9.93 20.11
C TRP A 19 -24.35 8.74 20.62
N PRO A 20 -24.18 8.60 21.94
CA PRO A 20 -23.39 7.52 22.55
C PRO A 20 -23.89 6.10 22.23
N ILE A 21 -25.15 5.95 21.80
CA ILE A 21 -25.74 4.68 21.35
C ILE A 21 -25.09 4.14 20.06
N VAL A 22 -24.43 5.01 19.30
CA VAL A 22 -23.75 4.65 18.06
C VAL A 22 -22.38 4.05 18.39
N ASN A 23 -22.20 2.76 18.10
CA ASN A 23 -20.90 2.09 18.19
C ASN A 23 -20.07 2.33 16.91
N ALA A 24 -18.80 2.73 17.05
CA ALA A 24 -17.83 2.92 15.97
C ALA A 24 -17.77 1.73 15.00
N ASP A 25 -17.90 0.50 15.49
CA ASP A 25 -17.83 -0.71 14.68
C ASP A 25 -19.08 -0.95 13.80
N LYS A 26 -20.18 -0.23 14.06
CA LYS A 26 -21.49 -0.46 13.43
C LYS A 26 -21.81 0.44 12.24
N PHE A 27 -20.98 1.45 11.94
CA PHE A 27 -21.23 2.32 10.79
C PHE A 27 -19.97 2.54 9.95
N LEU A 28 -20.11 2.35 8.63
CA LEU A 28 -19.02 2.61 7.70
C LEU A 28 -18.89 4.13 7.47
N LEU A 29 -18.01 4.77 8.23
CA LEU A 29 -17.69 6.19 8.09
C LEU A 29 -16.73 6.44 6.92
N GLU A 30 -17.26 7.05 5.87
CA GLU A 30 -16.49 7.40 4.68
C GLU A 30 -16.46 8.91 4.51
N VAL A 31 -15.25 9.43 4.35
CA VAL A 31 -15.00 10.81 3.92
C VAL A 31 -14.41 10.73 2.52
N ASN A 32 -15.03 11.38 1.55
CA ASN A 32 -14.64 11.30 0.14
C ASN A 32 -14.28 12.67 -0.41
N TYR A 33 -13.58 12.70 -1.54
CA TYR A 33 -13.49 13.91 -2.34
C TYR A 33 -14.82 14.06 -3.10
N PRO A 34 -15.44 15.24 -3.09
CA PRO A 34 -16.64 15.45 -3.89
C PRO A 34 -16.31 15.39 -5.38
N PRO A 35 -17.28 15.02 -6.23
CA PRO A 35 -17.09 14.94 -7.68
C PRO A 35 -16.84 16.32 -8.32
N ASP A 36 -17.31 17.40 -7.67
CA ASP A 36 -17.16 18.77 -8.12
C ASP A 36 -16.67 19.62 -6.94
N LYS A 37 -15.63 20.44 -7.17
CA LYS A 37 -15.00 21.31 -6.16
C LYS A 37 -15.96 22.34 -5.57
N LYS A 38 -17.07 22.66 -6.26
CA LYS A 38 -18.10 23.55 -5.70
C LYS A 38 -18.75 22.99 -4.43
N PHE A 39 -18.68 21.67 -4.23
CA PHE A 39 -19.16 20.98 -3.02
C PHE A 39 -18.08 20.84 -1.94
N GLY A 40 -16.99 21.61 -2.04
CA GLY A 40 -15.93 21.67 -1.04
C GLY A 40 -14.76 20.73 -1.31
N ASP A 41 -13.93 20.55 -0.28
CA ASP A 41 -12.71 19.73 -0.33
C ASP A 41 -13.00 18.28 0.04
N TYR A 42 -13.96 18.07 0.95
CA TYR A 42 -14.36 16.76 1.42
C TYR A 42 -15.87 16.68 1.59
N THR A 43 -16.42 15.47 1.45
CA THR A 43 -17.84 15.20 1.68
C THR A 43 -18.06 13.88 2.41
N THR A 44 -19.17 13.76 3.12
CA THR A 44 -19.63 12.50 3.71
C THR A 44 -21.15 12.37 3.65
N ASN A 45 -21.62 11.13 3.50
CA ASN A 45 -23.02 10.75 3.56
C ASN A 45 -23.44 10.19 4.92
N ILE A 46 -22.61 10.35 5.96
CA ILE A 46 -22.80 9.65 7.23
C ILE A 46 -24.16 9.88 7.87
N ALA A 47 -24.74 11.08 7.71
CA ALA A 47 -26.02 11.40 8.31
C ALA A 47 -27.17 10.50 7.79
N MET A 48 -27.11 10.10 6.52
CA MET A 48 -28.06 9.16 5.93
C MET A 48 -27.89 7.75 6.51
N LYS A 49 -26.64 7.31 6.71
CA LYS A 49 -26.34 6.00 7.30
C LYS A 49 -26.77 5.91 8.77
N LEU A 50 -26.78 7.04 9.49
CA LEU A 50 -27.17 7.12 10.90
C LEU A 50 -28.68 7.25 11.14
N ALA A 51 -29.47 7.61 10.12
CA ALA A 51 -30.89 7.93 10.27
C ALA A 51 -31.70 6.82 10.96
N LEU A 52 -31.47 5.56 10.58
CA LEU A 52 -32.13 4.39 11.16
C LEU A 52 -31.72 4.13 12.61
N LEU A 53 -30.47 4.42 12.97
CA LEU A 53 -29.92 4.16 14.31
C LEU A 53 -30.33 5.22 15.32
N VAL A 54 -30.42 6.47 14.88
CA VAL A 54 -30.68 7.64 15.72
C VAL A 54 -32.16 8.03 15.73
N HIS A 55 -32.97 7.43 14.85
CA HIS A 55 -34.40 7.74 14.66
C HIS A 55 -34.66 9.23 14.40
N LYS A 56 -33.83 9.83 13.54
CA LYS A 56 -33.92 11.24 13.12
C LYS A 56 -33.78 11.36 11.60
N SER A 57 -34.31 12.44 11.04
CA SER A 57 -34.11 12.72 9.61
C SER A 57 -32.61 12.93 9.30
N PRO A 58 -32.12 12.50 8.13
CA PRO A 58 -30.72 12.74 7.74
C PRO A 58 -30.32 14.22 7.79
N MET A 59 -31.24 15.14 7.47
CA MET A 59 -31.00 16.58 7.53
C MET A 59 -30.76 17.05 8.97
N GLU A 60 -31.61 16.63 9.92
CA GLU A 60 -31.39 16.93 11.35
C GLU A 60 -30.05 16.41 11.84
N ILE A 61 -29.72 15.16 11.50
CA ILE A 61 -28.45 14.53 11.90
C ILE A 61 -27.28 15.32 11.33
N ALA A 62 -27.34 15.68 10.04
CA ALA A 62 -26.31 16.46 9.38
C ALA A 62 -26.15 17.84 10.04
N ASP A 63 -27.22 18.52 10.41
CA ASP A 63 -27.16 19.82 11.09
C ASP A 63 -26.59 19.74 12.51
N HIS A 64 -26.84 18.66 13.24
CA HIS A 64 -26.19 18.39 14.53
C HIS A 64 -24.67 18.21 14.35
N ILE A 65 -24.26 17.40 13.38
CA ILE A 65 -22.83 17.18 13.08
C ILE A 65 -22.17 18.47 12.60
N LYS A 66 -22.82 19.23 11.71
CA LYS A 66 -22.33 20.53 11.20
C LYS A 66 -22.03 21.51 12.34
N ARG A 67 -22.90 21.59 13.35
CA ARG A 67 -22.72 22.49 14.51
C ARG A 67 -21.43 22.20 15.28
N GLU A 68 -21.13 20.93 15.53
CA GLU A 68 -19.91 20.55 16.24
C GLU A 68 -18.67 20.61 15.34
N MET A 69 -18.78 20.16 14.09
CA MET A 69 -17.68 20.19 13.14
C MET A 69 -17.27 21.61 12.79
N GLY A 70 -18.21 22.55 12.67
CA GLY A 70 -17.96 23.97 12.38
C GLY A 70 -17.10 24.69 13.42
N LYS A 71 -16.99 24.15 14.66
CA LYS A 71 -16.09 24.66 15.69
C LYS A 71 -14.62 24.27 15.45
N THR A 72 -14.35 23.36 14.52
CA THR A 72 -13.00 22.88 14.23
C THR A 72 -12.21 23.94 13.46
N PRO A 73 -10.99 24.32 13.91
CA PRO A 73 -10.22 25.38 13.28
C PRO A 73 -9.89 25.17 11.80
N ALA A 74 -9.90 23.92 11.34
CA ALA A 74 -9.57 23.53 9.97
C ALA A 74 -10.60 23.99 8.92
N PHE A 75 -11.87 24.20 9.30
CA PHE A 75 -12.92 24.47 8.30
C PHE A 75 -13.28 25.94 8.21
N ASN A 76 -13.31 26.44 6.98
CA ASN A 76 -13.91 27.73 6.66
C ASN A 76 -15.42 27.67 6.86
N ARG A 77 -16.05 26.61 6.33
CA ARG A 77 -17.47 26.32 6.53
C ARG A 77 -17.75 24.82 6.38
N VAL A 78 -18.88 24.41 6.95
CA VAL A 78 -19.48 23.09 6.74
C VAL A 78 -20.90 23.32 6.25
N GLU A 79 -21.24 22.71 5.12
CA GLU A 79 -22.53 22.88 4.46
C GLU A 79 -23.29 21.55 4.47
N VAL A 80 -24.59 21.63 4.75
CA VAL A 80 -25.49 20.48 4.68
C VAL A 80 -26.33 20.65 3.43
N VAL A 81 -26.31 19.65 2.56
CA VAL A 81 -27.12 19.65 1.34
C VAL A 81 -28.04 18.42 1.34
N PRO A 82 -29.27 18.52 0.80
CA PRO A 82 -30.14 17.36 0.65
C PRO A 82 -29.47 16.24 -0.14
N PRO A 83 -29.73 14.97 0.18
CA PRO A 83 -30.61 14.47 1.27
C PRO A 83 -29.89 14.25 2.61
N GLY A 84 -28.84 15.02 2.95
CA GLY A 84 -28.08 14.88 4.20
C GLY A 84 -26.57 14.71 4.00
N PHE A 85 -26.02 15.20 2.88
CA PHE A 85 -24.57 15.26 2.68
C PHE A 85 -23.98 16.40 3.50
N LEU A 86 -22.82 16.14 4.08
CA LEU A 86 -21.99 17.13 4.76
C LEU A 86 -20.78 17.45 3.89
N ASN A 87 -20.69 18.69 3.43
CA ASN A 87 -19.61 19.22 2.61
C ASN A 87 -18.70 20.10 3.46
N PHE A 88 -17.40 19.83 3.44
CA PHE A 88 -16.39 20.52 4.24
C PHE A 88 -15.50 21.37 3.33
N TYR A 89 -15.33 22.63 3.72
CA TYR A 89 -14.46 23.58 3.03
C TYR A 89 -13.35 23.98 4.00
N LEU A 90 -12.10 23.72 3.65
CA LEU A 90 -10.93 24.01 4.48
C LEU A 90 -10.61 25.51 4.48
N LYS A 91 -10.04 26.01 5.59
CA LYS A 91 -9.44 27.34 5.62
C LYS A 91 -8.09 27.29 4.90
N GLU A 92 -7.90 28.14 3.90
CA GLU A 92 -6.63 28.25 3.17
C GLU A 92 -5.43 28.48 4.10
N ARG A 93 -5.56 29.38 5.09
CA ARG A 93 -4.51 29.65 6.07
C ARG A 93 -4.16 28.42 6.93
N TRP A 94 -5.15 27.58 7.22
CA TRP A 94 -4.91 26.35 7.96
C TRP A 94 -4.19 25.32 7.09
N LEU A 95 -4.57 25.21 5.81
CA LEU A 95 -3.92 24.32 4.84
C LEU A 95 -2.46 24.75 4.60
N ALA A 96 -2.20 26.04 4.42
CA ALA A 96 -0.86 26.59 4.24
C ALA A 96 0.06 26.24 5.42
N ARG A 97 -0.45 26.25 6.65
CA ARG A 97 0.33 25.85 7.84
C ARG A 97 0.79 24.39 7.81
N GLN A 98 0.11 23.51 7.09
CA GLN A 98 0.52 22.11 6.95
C GLN A 98 1.87 21.97 6.23
N VAL A 99 2.27 22.97 5.42
CA VAL A 99 3.60 23.00 4.79
C VAL A 99 4.70 23.06 5.84
N ASN A 100 4.50 23.82 6.93
CA ASN A 100 5.47 23.87 8.02
C ASN A 100 5.64 22.50 8.68
N ASP A 101 4.54 21.78 8.90
CA ASP A 101 4.59 20.42 9.46
C ASP A 101 5.36 19.45 8.54
N ILE A 102 5.21 19.60 7.21
CA ILE A 102 5.99 18.83 6.21
C ILE A 102 7.48 19.16 6.33
N VAL A 103 7.84 20.43 6.37
CA VAL A 103 9.23 20.91 6.47
C VAL A 103 9.89 20.45 7.76
N ILE A 104 9.16 20.49 8.88
CA ILE A 104 9.62 20.00 10.19
C ILE A 104 9.81 18.48 10.17
N ALA A 105 8.85 17.74 9.60
CA ALA A 105 8.90 16.28 9.56
C ALA A 105 10.02 15.72 8.66
N ARG A 106 10.47 16.47 7.63
CA ARG A 106 11.56 16.08 6.70
C ARG A 106 11.34 14.66 6.14
N GLN A 107 12.35 13.79 6.23
CA GLN A 107 12.29 12.38 5.82
C GLN A 107 11.30 11.54 6.65
N GLY A 108 10.77 12.08 7.74
CA GLY A 108 9.72 11.48 8.54
C GLY A 108 8.31 11.75 8.00
N PHE A 109 8.14 12.70 7.07
CA PHE A 109 6.82 12.96 6.49
C PHE A 109 6.29 11.72 5.75
N GLY A 110 5.00 11.44 5.91
CA GLY A 110 4.36 10.25 5.33
C GLY A 110 4.50 8.97 6.14
N LYS A 111 5.35 8.95 7.20
CA LYS A 111 5.36 7.83 8.16
C LYS A 111 4.04 7.73 8.90
N SER A 112 3.59 6.51 9.16
CA SER A 112 2.36 6.20 9.87
C SER A 112 2.57 5.06 10.87
N VAL A 113 1.70 5.00 11.88
CA VAL A 113 1.63 3.89 12.85
C VAL A 113 0.49 2.92 12.51
N TYR A 114 -0.12 3.03 11.32
CA TYR A 114 -1.26 2.23 10.89
C TYR A 114 -1.00 0.72 11.01
N GLY A 115 0.18 0.28 10.58
CA GLY A 115 0.60 -1.11 10.65
C GLY A 115 0.82 -1.64 12.06
N ARG A 116 0.91 -0.77 13.08
CA ARG A 116 1.00 -1.15 14.51
C ARG A 116 2.07 -2.21 14.81
N GLY A 117 3.17 -2.21 14.06
CA GLY A 117 4.27 -3.17 14.20
C GLY A 117 3.96 -4.59 13.71
N VAL A 118 2.79 -4.83 13.11
CA VAL A 118 2.40 -6.13 12.53
C VAL A 118 3.49 -6.61 11.57
N ARG A 119 3.86 -7.88 11.71
CA ARG A 119 4.88 -8.52 10.87
C ARG A 119 4.28 -8.90 9.52
N VAL A 120 4.96 -8.54 8.44
CA VAL A 120 4.59 -8.87 7.06
C VAL A 120 5.83 -9.36 6.32
N GLN A 121 5.68 -10.46 5.60
CA GLN A 121 6.69 -10.95 4.66
C GLN A 121 6.28 -10.56 3.24
N VAL A 122 7.21 -9.97 2.49
CA VAL A 122 7.04 -9.62 1.09
C VAL A 122 8.04 -10.45 0.29
N GLU A 123 7.55 -11.49 -0.36
CA GLU A 123 8.34 -12.33 -1.26
C GLU A 123 8.27 -11.77 -2.69
N PHE A 124 9.42 -11.63 -3.35
CA PHE A 124 9.47 -11.17 -4.73
C PHE A 124 10.70 -11.69 -5.49
N ILE A 125 10.61 -11.63 -6.82
CA ILE A 125 11.54 -12.24 -7.79
C ILE A 125 11.47 -13.76 -7.80
N SER A 126 11.85 -14.42 -6.69
CA SER A 126 11.85 -15.89 -6.48
C SER A 126 12.14 -16.70 -7.74
N ALA A 127 13.15 -16.28 -8.50
CA ALA A 127 13.47 -16.91 -9.77
C ALA A 127 14.23 -18.20 -9.50
N ASN A 128 13.88 -19.26 -10.22
CA ASN A 128 14.64 -20.50 -10.18
C ASN A 128 16.11 -20.21 -10.52
N PRO A 129 17.08 -20.77 -9.78
CA PRO A 129 18.50 -20.47 -9.95
C PRO A 129 19.10 -21.23 -11.14
N THR A 130 18.40 -21.26 -12.27
CA THR A 130 18.81 -21.97 -13.49
C THR A 130 19.45 -21.08 -14.53
N GLY A 131 19.48 -19.77 -14.31
CA GLY A 131 20.13 -18.83 -15.21
C GLY A 131 20.16 -17.41 -14.65
N PRO A 132 20.77 -16.47 -15.39
CA PRO A 132 20.78 -15.06 -15.01
C PRO A 132 19.38 -14.46 -15.01
N LEU A 133 19.15 -13.49 -14.12
CA LEU A 133 17.91 -12.71 -14.10
C LEU A 133 17.79 -11.87 -15.38
N HIS A 134 16.58 -11.72 -15.87
CA HIS A 134 16.24 -10.89 -17.02
C HIS A 134 15.24 -9.78 -16.63
N LEU A 135 14.93 -8.90 -17.58
CA LEU A 135 14.03 -7.75 -17.35
C LEU A 135 12.64 -8.16 -16.80
N GLY A 136 12.19 -9.37 -17.13
CA GLY A 136 10.95 -9.94 -16.59
C GLY A 136 11.00 -10.12 -15.07
N ASN A 137 12.13 -10.60 -14.53
CA ASN A 137 12.35 -10.67 -13.09
C ASN A 137 12.45 -9.27 -12.47
N GLY A 138 13.07 -8.34 -13.19
CA GLY A 138 13.21 -6.94 -12.76
C GLY A 138 11.88 -6.27 -12.44
N ARG A 139 10.84 -6.49 -13.27
CA ARG A 139 9.49 -5.95 -13.02
C ARG A 139 8.92 -6.39 -11.67
N GLY A 140 9.02 -7.69 -11.35
CA GLY A 140 8.59 -8.23 -10.06
C GLY A 140 9.42 -7.71 -8.90
N GLY A 141 10.73 -7.56 -9.12
CA GLY A 141 11.69 -6.99 -8.16
C GLY A 141 11.33 -5.58 -7.71
N PHE A 142 11.15 -4.65 -8.66
CA PHE A 142 10.83 -3.27 -8.34
C PHE A 142 9.48 -3.14 -7.62
N ALA A 143 8.45 -3.86 -8.07
CA ALA A 143 7.13 -3.81 -7.45
C ALA A 143 7.17 -4.32 -5.99
N GLY A 144 7.85 -5.45 -5.76
CA GLY A 144 8.02 -6.03 -4.43
C GLY A 144 8.79 -5.12 -3.48
N ASP A 145 9.90 -4.53 -3.92
CA ASP A 145 10.68 -3.63 -3.08
C ASP A 145 9.95 -2.33 -2.74
N VAL A 146 9.27 -1.72 -3.72
CA VAL A 146 8.45 -0.51 -3.47
C VAL A 146 7.32 -0.81 -2.48
N LEU A 147 6.63 -1.94 -2.63
CA LEU A 147 5.59 -2.36 -1.68
C LEU A 147 6.18 -2.53 -0.26
N ALA A 148 7.32 -3.21 -0.14
CA ALA A 148 8.00 -3.39 1.15
C ALA A 148 8.41 -2.05 1.79
N ASN A 149 8.82 -1.07 0.98
CA ASN A 149 9.13 0.28 1.45
C ASN A 149 7.87 1.03 1.93
N ILE A 150 6.77 0.95 1.20
CA ILE A 150 5.48 1.56 1.58
C ILE A 150 4.97 0.94 2.89
N LEU A 151 5.01 -0.38 3.03
CA LEU A 151 4.60 -1.07 4.25
C LEU A 151 5.48 -0.67 5.45
N LYS A 152 6.79 -0.58 5.26
CA LYS A 152 7.70 -0.10 6.32
C LYS A 152 7.37 1.34 6.72
N LEU A 153 7.09 2.22 5.76
CA LEU A 153 6.67 3.60 6.01
C LEU A 153 5.32 3.66 6.74
N ALA A 154 4.41 2.72 6.46
CA ALA A 154 3.11 2.60 7.10
C ALA A 154 3.16 1.98 8.53
N GLY A 155 4.34 1.63 9.03
CA GLY A 155 4.55 1.17 10.40
C GLY A 155 4.47 -0.36 10.58
N TYR A 156 4.65 -1.13 9.51
CA TYR A 156 4.78 -2.59 9.57
C TYR A 156 6.24 -3.02 9.83
N THR A 157 6.40 -4.18 10.45
CA THR A 157 7.70 -4.87 10.54
C THR A 157 7.85 -5.76 9.30
N VAL A 158 8.62 -5.29 8.32
CA VAL A 158 8.69 -5.92 6.99
C VAL A 158 9.92 -6.81 6.86
N GLN A 159 9.71 -8.08 6.53
CA GLN A 159 10.73 -8.99 6.02
C GLN A 159 10.60 -9.07 4.50
N ARG A 160 11.73 -8.94 3.79
CA ARG A 160 11.79 -9.20 2.34
C ARG A 160 12.34 -10.60 2.14
N GLU A 161 11.73 -11.36 1.25
CA GLU A 161 12.15 -12.73 0.98
C GLU A 161 12.45 -12.92 -0.51
N TYR A 162 13.51 -13.67 -0.79
CA TYR A 162 13.82 -14.22 -2.10
C TYR A 162 13.85 -15.72 -1.94
N TYR A 163 12.84 -16.43 -2.44
CA TYR A 163 12.83 -17.88 -2.38
C TYR A 163 13.73 -18.46 -3.48
N ILE A 164 14.67 -19.31 -3.08
CA ILE A 164 15.55 -20.03 -4.01
C ILE A 164 15.09 -21.48 -4.08
N ASN A 165 14.46 -21.84 -5.19
CA ASN A 165 14.12 -23.24 -5.45
C ASN A 165 15.33 -23.98 -6.04
N ASN A 166 16.19 -24.51 -5.19
CA ASN A 166 17.40 -25.26 -5.57
C ASN A 166 17.17 -26.78 -5.69
N ILE A 167 15.92 -27.23 -5.77
CA ILE A 167 15.57 -28.66 -5.87
C ILE A 167 14.70 -28.90 -7.11
N GLY A 168 14.89 -30.06 -7.75
CA GLY A 168 14.00 -30.57 -8.80
C GLY A 168 14.62 -30.62 -10.19
N ASN A 169 13.79 -30.98 -11.17
CA ASN A 169 14.27 -31.34 -12.51
C ASN A 169 15.02 -30.22 -13.22
N GLN A 170 14.63 -28.96 -13.03
CA GLN A 170 15.33 -27.82 -13.63
C GLN A 170 16.78 -27.71 -13.15
N ILE A 171 17.05 -28.02 -11.87
CA ILE A 171 18.40 -28.03 -11.31
C ILE A 171 19.20 -29.22 -11.83
N ASN A 172 18.58 -30.39 -11.95
CA ASN A 172 19.22 -31.57 -12.55
C ASN A 172 19.64 -31.29 -14.01
N ILE A 173 18.75 -30.67 -14.79
CA ILE A 173 19.03 -30.27 -16.17
C ILE A 173 20.16 -29.23 -16.21
N LEU A 174 20.19 -28.26 -15.29
CA LEU A 174 21.30 -27.31 -15.18
C LEU A 174 22.63 -28.03 -14.91
N ALA A 175 22.67 -28.94 -13.93
CA ALA A 175 23.86 -29.71 -13.61
C ALA A 175 24.34 -30.52 -14.80
N GLU A 176 23.45 -31.22 -15.50
CA GLU A 176 23.75 -31.97 -16.72
C GLU A 176 24.31 -31.04 -17.82
N SER A 177 23.68 -29.88 -18.02
CA SER A 177 24.12 -28.90 -19.02
C SER A 177 25.54 -28.41 -18.76
N VAL A 178 25.87 -28.15 -17.49
CA VAL A 178 27.22 -27.71 -17.07
C VAL A 178 28.22 -28.85 -17.22
N LEU A 179 27.90 -30.08 -16.81
CA LEU A 179 28.78 -31.25 -16.93
C LEU A 179 29.10 -31.60 -18.39
N ARG A 180 28.09 -31.59 -19.28
CA ARG A 180 28.30 -31.78 -20.72
C ARG A 180 29.20 -30.68 -21.31
N ARG A 181 29.14 -29.46 -20.78
CA ARG A 181 30.03 -28.36 -21.19
C ARG A 181 31.44 -28.51 -20.68
N TYR A 182 31.60 -28.98 -19.46
CA TYR A 182 32.90 -29.34 -18.91
C TYR A 182 33.59 -30.44 -19.75
N TRP A 183 32.91 -31.55 -20.06
CA TRP A 183 33.50 -32.64 -20.86
C TRP A 183 33.85 -32.22 -22.28
N LYS A 184 33.02 -31.38 -22.91
CA LYS A 184 33.34 -30.80 -24.22
C LYS A 184 34.66 -30.01 -24.17
N HIS A 185 34.88 -29.22 -23.13
CA HIS A 185 36.13 -28.48 -22.94
C HIS A 185 37.34 -29.38 -22.66
N LYS A 186 37.13 -30.61 -22.17
CA LYS A 186 38.15 -31.66 -22.06
C LYS A 186 38.39 -32.44 -23.35
N GLY A 187 37.74 -32.04 -24.46
CA GLY A 187 37.89 -32.69 -25.77
C GLY A 187 37.06 -33.97 -25.94
N ILE A 188 36.17 -34.28 -24.99
CA ILE A 188 35.28 -35.45 -25.07
C ILE A 188 34.12 -35.13 -26.01
N LYS A 189 33.91 -35.97 -27.02
CA LYS A 189 32.76 -35.86 -27.93
C LYS A 189 31.50 -36.31 -27.19
N ILE A 190 30.57 -35.39 -26.97
CA ILE A 190 29.31 -35.65 -26.26
C ILE A 190 28.14 -34.96 -26.95
N GLU A 191 26.98 -35.62 -26.93
CA GLU A 191 25.74 -35.07 -27.45
C GLU A 191 25.17 -33.97 -26.54
N TYR A 192 24.46 -33.04 -27.14
CA TYR A 192 23.76 -31.95 -26.45
C TYR A 192 22.25 -32.06 -26.72
N PRO A 193 21.52 -32.68 -25.80
CA PRO A 193 20.06 -32.74 -25.89
C PRO A 193 19.44 -31.33 -25.89
N ASP A 194 18.27 -31.18 -26.52
CA ASP A 194 17.63 -29.88 -26.66
C ASP A 194 17.10 -29.28 -25.36
N TYR A 195 16.81 -30.13 -24.37
CA TYR A 195 16.37 -29.70 -23.04
C TYR A 195 17.50 -29.08 -22.22
N CYS A 196 18.77 -29.26 -22.61
CA CYS A 196 19.89 -28.66 -21.89
C CYS A 196 19.84 -27.14 -22.00
N TYR A 197 20.18 -26.47 -20.91
CA TYR A 197 20.38 -25.03 -20.90
C TYR A 197 21.54 -24.64 -21.82
N LYS A 198 21.35 -23.52 -22.52
CA LYS A 198 22.28 -22.98 -23.52
C LYS A 198 22.68 -21.54 -23.14
N GLY A 199 23.82 -21.07 -23.65
CA GLY A 199 24.28 -19.69 -23.47
C GLY A 199 25.68 -19.59 -22.84
N LYS A 200 26.20 -18.35 -22.79
CA LYS A 200 27.55 -18.06 -22.26
C LYS A 200 27.69 -18.42 -20.77
N TYR A 201 26.65 -18.23 -19.97
CA TYR A 201 26.70 -18.52 -18.52
C TYR A 201 26.95 -20.01 -18.22
N ILE A 202 26.45 -20.94 -19.04
CA ILE A 202 26.75 -22.38 -18.89
C ILE A 202 28.24 -22.66 -19.15
N ASP A 203 28.83 -21.96 -20.12
CA ASP A 203 30.26 -22.03 -20.41
C ASP A 203 31.12 -21.51 -19.25
N GLU A 204 30.71 -20.39 -18.67
CA GLU A 204 31.34 -19.78 -17.50
C GLU A 204 31.23 -20.67 -16.26
N LEU A 205 30.06 -21.28 -16.02
CA LEU A 205 29.87 -22.25 -14.93
C LEU A 205 30.76 -23.49 -15.12
N ALA A 206 30.83 -24.04 -16.33
CA ALA A 206 31.69 -25.18 -16.61
C ALA A 206 33.18 -24.85 -16.42
N LYS A 207 33.61 -23.64 -16.79
CA LYS A 207 34.98 -23.14 -16.54
C LYS A 207 35.34 -23.08 -15.06
N LYS A 208 34.36 -22.86 -14.17
CA LYS A 208 34.59 -22.88 -12.72
C LYS A 208 34.81 -24.28 -12.14
N LEU A 209 34.46 -25.33 -12.88
CA LEU A 209 34.75 -26.72 -12.48
C LEU A 209 36.19 -27.15 -12.77
N PHE A 210 37.03 -26.32 -13.40
CA PHE A 210 38.45 -26.58 -13.67
C PHE A 210 39.37 -26.38 -12.46
N LEU A 211 38.80 -26.34 -11.25
CA LEU A 211 39.57 -26.39 -10.01
C LEU A 211 40.43 -27.65 -9.96
#